data_AF-A0AAV5X0L6-F1
#
_entry.id   AF-A0AAV5X0L6-F1
#
_cell.length_a   1.000
_cell.length_b   1.000
_cell.length_c   1.000
_cell.angle_alpha   90.00
_cell.angle_beta   90.00
_cell.angle_gamma   90.00
#
_symmetry.space_group_name_H-M   'P 1'
#
loop_
_entity.id
_entity.type
_entity.pdbx_description
1 polymer ?
#
loop_
_entity_poly.entity_id
_entity_poly.type
_entity_poly.pdbx_seq_one_letter_code
_entity_poly.pdbx_strand_id
1 'polypeptide(L)'
;LSDQEMPPNVTSPSKRLLVRRVCVVGNCTDSAAISLLQTEYNVEVVYSTDGKEYLEQAEEIVFLVESFTSEAFLALFKVHNIRIMSPTYVRSRYRKHVELVAPRPNRPLYCELLKDTTLIMANMPNKSDVANMAHFLGASIRKEVIEKATHVIATSVNCKQYRAAYGMGCPILRPEYVLHIWDRRDELDYDVNNATMMQPFRLLAFEGLKIAFIAFSIEEMIDMEKQVKQFRGEVVGDDRLATHVVFNAKCADLPKVELQQGQKHLTSEWLWQSVQMVGCASEEAYMMRQAPNKKTSRGVFSPMTTVQQTGRQTRSATNVLDTSNSSVLTNEYSTDDLDKVGVPSPKRIDKRHQVCMEMLETEQSYLRALNLVMKFKEGLEAEIVEKGEEGMISKADISMMFGRFQKIIQVHTEICEKLRKLVEDWRPENEVGKAWIEAEPQLVAAYPPFINSFDTLKNTLDDLDRTNQRFHVFLKLQETSPDFRRNTLKDLIIRPV
;
A
#
# COMPACT_ATOMS: atom_id res chain seq x y z
N LEU A 1 23.68 32.03 20.55
CA LEU A 1 25.14 32.25 20.42
C LEU A 1 25.71 31.04 19.67
N SER A 2 25.81 30.99 18.35
CA SER A 2 25.90 32.04 17.33
C SER A 2 25.09 31.61 16.11
N ASP A 3 24.15 32.46 15.70
CA ASP A 3 23.47 32.40 14.40
C ASP A 3 24.43 32.98 13.36
N GLN A 4 24.84 32.17 12.37
CA GLN A 4 25.35 32.68 11.11
C GLN A 4 24.29 32.45 10.04
N GLU A 5 23.57 33.53 9.75
CA GLU A 5 22.68 33.65 8.59
C GLU A 5 23.45 33.38 7.29
N MET A 6 22.96 32.42 6.51
CA MET A 6 23.36 32.26 5.11
C MET A 6 22.77 33.41 4.27
N PRO A 7 23.52 33.99 3.32
CA PRO A 7 23.03 35.12 2.55
C PRO A 7 21.93 34.72 1.55
N PRO A 8 21.03 35.66 1.19
CA PRO A 8 19.87 35.40 0.35
C PRO A 8 20.25 35.16 -1.11
N ASN A 9 19.50 34.24 -1.70
CA ASN A 9 19.66 33.69 -3.04
C ASN A 9 19.20 34.71 -4.10
N VAL A 10 20.12 35.52 -4.64
CA VAL A 10 19.88 36.35 -5.84
C VAL A 10 20.53 35.64 -7.03
N THR A 11 19.73 34.91 -7.81
CA THR A 11 20.20 34.22 -9.02
C THR A 11 20.11 35.16 -10.23
N SER A 12 21.20 35.88 -10.49
CA SER A 12 21.56 36.25 -11.86
C SER A 12 21.95 34.97 -12.63
N PRO A 13 21.72 34.87 -13.96
CA PRO A 13 22.20 33.75 -14.74
C PRO A 13 23.73 33.79 -14.71
N SER A 14 24.34 32.89 -13.93
CA SER A 14 25.79 32.79 -13.80
C SER A 14 26.40 32.66 -15.20
N LYS A 15 27.22 33.64 -15.62
CA LYS A 15 27.99 33.55 -16.87
C LYS A 15 28.72 32.20 -16.87
N ARG A 16 28.48 31.37 -17.88
CA ARG A 16 29.13 30.06 -18.02
C ARG A 16 30.63 30.32 -18.26
N LEU A 17 31.47 29.87 -17.33
CA LEU A 17 32.92 30.01 -17.44
C LEU A 17 33.45 28.92 -18.36
N LEU A 18 34.07 29.31 -19.48
CA LEU A 18 34.75 28.36 -20.37
C LEU A 18 36.07 27.91 -19.73
N VAL A 19 36.41 26.64 -19.92
CA VAL A 19 37.71 26.11 -19.48
C VAL A 19 38.79 26.68 -20.40
N ARG A 20 39.80 27.33 -19.81
CA ARG A 20 40.95 27.89 -20.54
C ARG A 20 42.28 27.28 -20.13
N ARG A 21 42.38 26.86 -18.87
CA ARG A 21 43.59 26.26 -18.29
C ARG A 21 43.24 25.07 -17.41
N VAL A 22 43.96 23.97 -17.59
CA VAL A 22 43.73 22.70 -16.90
C VAL A 22 45.03 22.18 -16.31
N CYS A 23 44.99 21.80 -15.03
CA CYS A 23 46.07 21.05 -14.38
C CYS A 23 45.72 19.57 -14.35
N VAL A 24 46.49 18.75 -15.06
CA VAL A 24 46.42 17.29 -14.99
C VAL A 24 47.12 16.85 -13.72
N VAL A 25 46.36 16.25 -12.80
CA VAL A 25 46.86 15.86 -11.47
C VAL A 25 47.15 14.38 -11.42
N GLY A 26 48.35 14.05 -10.93
CA GLY A 26 48.83 12.68 -10.83
C GLY A 26 49.15 12.07 -12.20
N ASN A 27 49.17 10.74 -12.27
CA ASN A 27 49.48 10.00 -13.49
C ASN A 27 48.21 9.70 -14.28
N CYS A 28 47.54 10.74 -14.80
CA CYS A 28 46.38 10.56 -15.67
C CYS A 28 46.77 9.77 -16.93
N THR A 29 46.15 8.61 -17.15
CA THR A 29 46.47 7.71 -18.26
C THR A 29 45.66 7.98 -19.53
N ASP A 30 44.57 8.75 -19.43
CA ASP A 30 43.66 9.08 -20.54
C ASP A 30 44.26 10.17 -21.45
N SER A 31 45.24 9.77 -22.28
CA SER A 31 45.91 10.65 -23.25
C SER A 31 44.95 11.17 -24.34
N ALA A 32 43.88 10.43 -24.63
CA ALA A 32 42.87 10.85 -25.60
C ALA A 32 42.09 12.08 -25.10
N ALA A 33 41.66 12.09 -23.84
CA ALA A 33 40.99 13.25 -23.25
C ALA A 33 41.92 14.47 -23.18
N ILE A 34 43.20 14.28 -22.85
CA ILE A 34 44.20 15.36 -22.82
C ILE A 34 44.41 15.95 -24.22
N SER A 35 44.50 15.09 -25.25
CA SER A 35 44.58 15.53 -26.65
C SER A 35 43.36 16.38 -27.04
N LEU A 36 42.14 15.96 -26.68
CA LEU A 36 40.92 16.72 -26.96
C LEU A 36 40.94 18.11 -26.31
N LEU A 37 41.46 18.23 -25.09
CA LEU A 37 41.61 19.54 -24.42
C LEU A 37 42.49 20.49 -25.24
N GLN A 38 43.60 20.00 -25.76
CA GLN A 38 44.57 20.82 -26.49
C GLN A 38 44.11 21.13 -27.93
N THR A 39 43.60 20.13 -28.66
CA THR A 39 43.30 20.27 -30.09
C THR A 39 41.91 20.85 -30.37
N GLU A 40 40.89 20.33 -29.69
CA GLU A 40 39.48 20.69 -29.99
C GLU A 40 39.02 21.89 -29.16
N TYR A 41 39.45 21.95 -27.90
CA TYR A 41 39.03 23.03 -26.99
C TYR A 41 40.07 24.14 -26.81
N ASN A 42 41.28 24.00 -27.37
CA ASN A 42 42.37 24.98 -27.28
C ASN A 42 42.68 25.42 -25.83
N VAL A 43 42.72 24.45 -24.92
CA VAL A 43 42.97 24.64 -23.49
C VAL A 43 44.47 24.49 -23.18
N GLU A 44 45.01 25.40 -22.36
CA GLU A 44 46.37 25.28 -21.83
C GLU A 44 46.42 24.15 -20.79
N VAL A 45 47.29 23.17 -21.00
CA VAL A 45 47.45 22.00 -20.12
C VAL A 45 48.78 22.06 -19.38
N VAL A 46 48.71 22.03 -18.04
CA VAL A 46 49.86 21.91 -17.14
C VAL A 46 49.76 20.61 -16.34
N TYR A 47 50.87 20.16 -15.75
CA TYR A 47 50.96 18.89 -15.03
C TYR A 47 51.42 19.13 -13.59
N SER A 48 50.87 18.34 -12.66
CA SER A 48 51.29 18.35 -11.26
C SER A 48 51.06 16.98 -10.63
N THR A 49 51.86 16.60 -9.65
CA THR A 49 51.69 15.33 -8.93
C THR A 49 50.48 15.36 -7.99
N ASP A 50 50.25 16.49 -7.30
CA ASP A 50 49.17 16.65 -6.31
C ASP A 50 48.34 17.92 -6.48
N GLY A 51 48.69 18.78 -7.44
CA GLY A 51 47.97 20.02 -7.75
C GLY A 51 48.24 21.17 -6.77
N LYS A 52 49.07 20.99 -5.74
CA LYS A 52 49.25 22.00 -4.67
C LYS A 52 49.84 23.31 -5.17
N GLU A 53 50.72 23.24 -6.16
CA GLU A 53 51.40 24.39 -6.77
C GLU A 53 50.41 25.38 -7.42
N TYR A 54 49.21 24.93 -7.77
CA TYR A 54 48.22 25.72 -8.48
C TYR A 54 47.03 26.14 -7.60
N LEU A 55 47.08 25.88 -6.28
CA LEU A 55 45.99 26.21 -5.35
C LEU A 55 45.75 27.72 -5.24
N GLU A 56 46.79 28.54 -5.32
CA GLU A 56 46.67 30.00 -5.31
C GLU A 56 46.00 30.54 -6.59
N GLN A 57 46.01 29.75 -7.68
CA GLN A 57 45.43 30.08 -8.98
C GLN A 57 44.10 29.33 -9.23
N ALA A 58 43.49 28.76 -8.19
CA ALA A 58 42.30 27.90 -8.27
C ALA A 58 41.05 28.55 -8.92
N GLU A 59 41.03 29.88 -9.04
CA GLU A 59 39.95 30.59 -9.73
C GLU A 59 40.03 30.50 -11.25
N GLU A 60 41.25 30.39 -11.79
CA GLU A 60 41.54 30.41 -13.24
C GLU A 60 41.85 29.02 -13.81
N ILE A 61 42.14 28.04 -12.94
CA ILE A 61 42.52 26.68 -13.33
C ILE A 61 41.47 25.64 -12.93
N VAL A 62 41.30 24.62 -13.77
CA VAL A 62 40.47 23.44 -13.48
C VAL A 62 41.37 22.22 -13.31
N PHE A 63 41.19 21.46 -12.24
CA PHE A 63 41.96 20.24 -12.00
C PHE A 63 41.31 19.06 -12.70
N LEU A 64 42.06 18.40 -13.59
CA LEU A 64 41.67 17.16 -14.25
C LEU A 64 42.17 15.97 -13.43
N VAL A 65 41.24 15.17 -12.91
CA VAL A 65 41.55 14.00 -12.09
C VAL A 65 40.82 12.77 -12.63
N GLU A 66 41.55 11.70 -12.91
CA GLU A 66 41.02 10.48 -13.53
C GLU A 66 40.09 9.69 -12.60
N SER A 67 40.49 9.49 -11.34
CA SER A 67 39.74 8.72 -10.36
C SER A 67 39.30 9.59 -9.18
N PHE A 68 37.98 9.65 -8.96
CA PHE A 68 37.35 10.34 -7.83
C PHE A 68 37.39 9.54 -6.52
N THR A 69 38.27 8.55 -6.44
CA THR A 69 38.63 7.84 -5.21
C THR A 69 40.12 7.93 -4.89
N SER A 70 40.90 8.58 -5.76
CA SER A 70 42.35 8.76 -5.57
C SER A 70 42.68 9.68 -4.39
N GLU A 71 43.85 9.48 -3.79
CA GLU A 71 44.33 10.35 -2.70
C GLU A 71 44.45 11.82 -3.16
N ALA A 72 44.91 12.05 -4.39
CA ALA A 72 44.98 13.38 -4.99
C ALA A 72 43.59 14.03 -5.11
N PHE A 73 42.57 13.29 -5.56
CA PHE A 73 41.20 13.78 -5.57
C PHE A 73 40.71 14.14 -4.16
N LEU A 74 40.89 13.25 -3.19
CA LEU A 74 40.42 13.44 -1.83
C LEU A 74 41.12 14.63 -1.14
N ALA A 75 42.38 14.91 -1.48
CA ALA A 75 43.10 16.08 -1.01
C ALA A 75 42.51 17.38 -1.59
N LEU A 76 42.33 17.44 -2.92
CA LEU A 76 41.77 18.60 -3.62
C LEU A 76 40.31 18.86 -3.27
N PHE A 77 39.50 17.81 -3.10
CA PHE A 77 38.08 17.91 -2.79
C PHE A 77 37.80 18.59 -1.44
N LYS A 78 38.75 18.51 -0.49
CA LYS A 78 38.66 19.17 0.81
C LYS A 78 38.92 20.67 0.74
N VAL A 79 39.54 21.16 -0.32
CA VAL A 79 39.91 22.58 -0.44
C VAL A 79 38.74 23.38 -1.00
N HIS A 80 38.53 24.57 -0.43
CA HIS A 80 37.44 25.44 -0.83
C HIS A 80 37.72 26.12 -2.19
N ASN A 81 36.67 26.44 -2.92
CA ASN A 81 36.68 27.14 -4.20
C ASN A 81 37.41 26.44 -5.37
N ILE A 82 37.66 25.12 -5.27
CA ILE A 82 38.32 24.36 -6.35
C ILE A 82 37.31 23.83 -7.37
N ARG A 83 37.72 23.81 -8.65
CA ARG A 83 37.00 23.17 -9.76
C ARG A 83 37.73 21.90 -10.18
N ILE A 84 37.01 20.77 -10.15
CA ILE A 84 37.55 19.46 -10.51
C ILE A 84 36.68 18.85 -11.60
N MET A 85 37.29 18.27 -12.63
CA MET A 85 36.59 17.46 -13.63
C MET A 85 37.36 16.18 -13.93
N SER A 86 36.68 15.17 -14.50
CA SER A 86 37.34 13.96 -14.99
C SER A 86 37.54 13.97 -16.51
N PRO A 87 38.44 13.13 -17.04
CA PRO A 87 38.58 12.86 -18.47
C PRO A 87 37.25 12.47 -19.15
N THR A 88 36.42 11.70 -18.44
CA THR A 88 35.11 11.23 -18.92
C THR A 88 34.15 12.39 -19.20
N TYR A 89 34.20 13.46 -18.40
CA TYR A 89 33.42 14.68 -18.64
C TYR A 89 33.85 15.38 -19.94
N VAL A 90 35.15 15.47 -20.19
CA VAL A 90 35.71 16.06 -21.44
C VAL A 90 35.22 15.28 -22.66
N ARG A 91 35.31 13.94 -22.61
CA ARG A 91 34.81 13.05 -23.66
C ARG A 91 33.30 13.20 -23.88
N SER A 92 32.53 13.30 -22.78
CA SER A 92 31.07 13.50 -22.83
C SER A 92 30.69 14.80 -23.56
N ARG A 93 31.38 15.91 -23.27
CA ARG A 93 31.13 17.20 -23.93
C ARG A 93 31.52 17.18 -25.40
N TYR A 94 32.64 16.53 -25.73
CA TYR A 94 33.12 16.43 -27.11
C TYR A 94 32.14 15.65 -27.99
N ARG A 95 31.69 14.47 -27.52
CA ARG A 95 30.69 13.65 -28.23
C ARG A 95 29.37 14.37 -28.46
N LYS A 96 28.98 15.26 -27.56
CA LYS A 96 27.76 16.07 -27.66
C LYS A 96 27.95 17.32 -28.54
N HIS A 97 29.15 17.58 -29.06
CA HIS A 97 29.49 18.77 -29.83
C HIS A 97 29.11 20.09 -29.11
N VAL A 98 29.39 20.15 -27.81
CA VAL A 98 29.12 21.33 -26.97
C VAL A 98 30.40 21.87 -26.34
N GLU A 99 30.39 23.14 -25.98
CA GLU A 99 31.52 23.79 -25.32
C GLU A 99 31.87 23.14 -23.97
N LEU A 100 33.17 23.13 -23.66
CA LEU A 100 33.70 22.69 -22.38
C LEU A 100 33.55 23.80 -21.33
N VAL A 101 32.51 23.66 -20.49
CA VAL A 101 32.21 24.59 -19.41
C VAL A 101 32.84 24.10 -18.12
N ALA A 102 33.49 25.02 -17.40
CA ALA A 102 34.11 24.74 -16.11
C ALA A 102 33.04 24.34 -15.08
N PRO A 103 33.29 23.29 -14.28
CA PRO A 103 32.43 22.94 -13.16
C PRO A 103 32.28 24.11 -12.17
N ARG A 104 31.20 24.10 -11.38
CA ARG A 104 31.07 25.07 -10.28
C ARG A 104 32.12 24.78 -9.20
N PRO A 105 32.61 25.80 -8.49
CA PRO A 105 33.48 25.59 -7.34
C PRO A 105 32.85 24.61 -6.33
N ASN A 106 33.67 23.71 -5.78
CA ASN A 106 33.26 22.65 -4.85
C ASN A 106 32.18 21.70 -5.38
N ARG A 107 31.97 21.67 -6.71
CA ARG A 107 31.11 20.71 -7.39
C ARG A 107 31.88 19.99 -8.50
N PRO A 108 32.73 19.01 -8.13
CA PRO A 108 33.40 18.17 -9.10
C PRO A 108 32.42 17.50 -10.07
N LEU A 109 32.81 17.36 -11.33
CA LEU A 109 32.03 16.65 -12.33
C LEU A 109 32.84 15.51 -12.95
N TYR A 110 32.36 14.28 -12.77
CA TYR A 110 32.91 13.10 -13.41
C TYR A 110 32.27 12.87 -14.78
N CYS A 111 30.95 12.96 -14.87
CA CYS A 111 30.24 12.90 -16.14
C CYS A 111 28.89 13.62 -16.03
N GLU A 112 28.10 13.55 -17.08
CA GLU A 112 26.77 14.19 -17.16
C GLU A 112 25.65 13.18 -17.37
N LEU A 113 25.83 11.93 -16.89
CA LEU A 113 24.81 10.88 -17.02
C LEU A 113 23.51 11.26 -16.30
N LEU A 114 23.59 11.90 -15.14
CA LEU A 114 22.44 12.40 -14.37
C LEU A 114 22.21 13.90 -14.56
N LYS A 115 22.64 14.47 -15.69
CA LYS A 115 22.33 15.87 -16.00
C LYS A 115 20.82 16.07 -16.09
N ASP A 116 20.37 17.21 -15.57
CA ASP A 116 18.95 17.59 -15.48
C ASP A 116 18.10 16.68 -14.56
N THR A 117 18.73 15.74 -13.86
CA THR A 117 18.09 14.95 -12.82
C THR A 117 18.08 15.72 -11.49
N THR A 118 16.90 15.85 -10.88
CA THR A 118 16.74 16.43 -9.54
C THR A 118 16.32 15.35 -8.56
N LEU A 119 17.25 14.96 -7.67
CA LEU A 119 17.06 13.92 -6.69
C LEU A 119 16.64 14.50 -5.33
N ILE A 120 15.81 13.75 -4.61
CA ILE A 120 15.51 14.00 -3.20
C ILE A 120 16.03 12.84 -2.38
N MET A 121 16.86 13.13 -1.40
CA MET A 121 17.52 12.11 -0.57
C MET A 121 16.82 12.04 0.80
N ALA A 122 16.05 10.98 1.05
CA ALA A 122 15.18 10.82 2.21
C ALA A 122 15.56 9.60 3.07
N ASN A 123 15.72 9.80 4.37
CA ASN A 123 15.93 8.74 5.37
C ASN A 123 17.00 7.70 4.98
N MET A 124 18.27 8.11 4.86
CA MET A 124 19.38 7.22 4.46
C MET A 124 20.59 7.40 5.39
N PRO A 125 21.26 6.32 5.82
CA PRO A 125 22.47 6.40 6.65
C PRO A 125 23.67 6.98 5.88
N ASN A 126 23.92 6.50 4.66
CA ASN A 126 25.07 6.92 3.84
C ASN A 126 24.74 8.08 2.89
N LYS A 127 23.94 9.04 3.38
CA LYS A 127 23.40 10.13 2.55
C LYS A 127 24.49 10.97 1.89
N SER A 128 25.60 11.24 2.59
CA SER A 128 26.69 12.08 2.08
C SER A 128 27.37 11.46 0.86
N ASP A 129 27.73 10.18 0.93
CA ASP A 129 28.48 9.52 -0.14
C ASP A 129 27.64 9.35 -1.40
N VAL A 130 26.39 8.90 -1.23
CA VAL A 130 25.43 8.78 -2.35
C VAL A 130 25.14 10.16 -2.96
N ALA A 131 25.04 11.21 -2.14
CA ALA A 131 24.86 12.58 -2.62
C ALA A 131 26.09 13.08 -3.40
N ASN A 132 27.30 12.79 -2.93
CA ASN A 132 28.53 13.13 -3.64
C ASN A 132 28.60 12.43 -4.99
N MET A 133 28.35 11.11 -5.04
CA MET A 133 28.30 10.35 -6.30
C MET A 133 27.26 10.91 -7.27
N ALA A 134 26.05 11.19 -6.79
CA ALA A 134 25.01 11.81 -7.61
C ALA A 134 25.45 13.18 -8.16
N HIS A 135 26.11 14.01 -7.35
CA HIS A 135 26.65 15.29 -7.80
C HIS A 135 27.76 15.11 -8.84
N PHE A 136 28.66 14.14 -8.66
CA PHE A 136 29.71 13.83 -9.63
C PHE A 136 29.15 13.35 -10.97
N LEU A 137 27.98 12.71 -10.98
CA LEU A 137 27.23 12.30 -12.18
C LEU A 137 26.43 13.45 -12.82
N GLY A 138 26.41 14.64 -12.20
CA GLY A 138 25.71 15.82 -12.73
C GLY A 138 24.31 16.07 -12.16
N ALA A 139 23.87 15.30 -11.16
CA ALA A 139 22.55 15.48 -10.55
C ALA A 139 22.50 16.71 -9.63
N SER A 140 21.31 17.29 -9.53
CA SER A 140 20.99 18.29 -8.50
C SER A 140 20.22 17.63 -7.35
N ILE A 141 20.45 18.07 -6.11
CA ILE A 141 19.79 17.52 -4.93
C ILE A 141 18.94 18.60 -4.26
N ARG A 142 17.75 18.21 -3.80
CA ARG A 142 16.83 19.07 -3.04
C ARG A 142 16.41 18.37 -1.74
N LYS A 143 16.02 19.18 -0.76
CA LYS A 143 15.61 18.71 0.57
C LYS A 143 14.14 18.26 0.60
N GLU A 144 13.28 18.96 -0.13
CA GLU A 144 11.84 18.77 -0.13
C GLU A 144 11.35 18.25 -1.47
N VAL A 145 10.20 17.58 -1.44
CA VAL A 145 9.51 17.11 -2.64
C VAL A 145 8.92 18.31 -3.35
N ILE A 146 9.42 18.57 -4.56
CA ILE A 146 9.01 19.67 -5.42
C ILE A 146 8.59 19.11 -6.78
N GLU A 147 7.80 19.86 -7.53
CA GLU A 147 7.31 19.48 -8.87
C GLU A 147 8.44 19.13 -9.85
N LYS A 148 9.59 19.79 -9.74
CA LYS A 148 10.77 19.53 -10.60
C LYS A 148 11.57 18.29 -10.20
N ALA A 149 11.19 17.59 -9.13
CA ALA A 149 11.91 16.41 -8.70
C ALA A 149 11.68 15.27 -9.69
N THR A 150 12.76 14.66 -10.14
CA THR A 150 12.69 13.55 -11.09
C THR A 150 12.59 12.21 -10.35
N HIS A 151 13.31 12.06 -9.23
CA HIS A 151 13.31 10.84 -8.44
C HIS A 151 13.49 11.13 -6.94
N VAL A 152 12.99 10.23 -6.10
CA VAL A 152 13.28 10.18 -4.66
C VAL A 152 14.15 8.96 -4.38
N ILE A 153 15.24 9.16 -3.65
CA ILE A 153 16.11 8.09 -3.17
C ILE A 153 15.86 7.91 -1.68
N ALA A 154 15.46 6.70 -1.27
CA ALA A 154 15.15 6.37 0.12
C ALA A 154 15.48 4.91 0.44
N THR A 155 15.74 4.60 1.71
CA THR A 155 15.92 3.21 2.19
C THR A 155 14.73 2.70 3.00
N SER A 156 13.70 3.54 3.21
CA SER A 156 12.51 3.15 3.94
C SER A 156 11.29 3.95 3.49
N VAL A 157 10.15 3.27 3.41
CA VAL A 157 8.84 3.91 3.14
C VAL A 157 8.37 4.78 4.31
N ASN A 158 8.91 4.56 5.51
CA ASN A 158 8.65 5.36 6.70
C ASN A 158 9.45 6.67 6.70
N CYS A 159 9.27 7.47 5.65
CA CYS A 159 9.85 8.80 5.55
C CYS A 159 8.81 9.84 5.13
N LYS A 160 8.99 11.09 5.58
CA LYS A 160 8.04 12.19 5.34
C LYS A 160 7.83 12.47 3.85
N GLN A 161 8.83 12.17 3.04
CA GLN A 161 8.83 12.40 1.59
C GLN A 161 8.04 11.33 0.82
N TYR A 162 7.86 10.12 1.38
CA TYR A 162 7.28 8.98 0.66
C TYR A 162 5.88 9.29 0.12
N ARG A 163 4.99 9.80 0.98
CA ARG A 163 3.60 10.09 0.63
C ARG A 163 3.47 11.13 -0.47
N ALA A 164 4.20 12.23 -0.35
CA ALA A 164 4.20 13.29 -1.35
C ALA A 164 4.74 12.79 -2.69
N ALA A 165 5.84 12.03 -2.68
CA ALA A 165 6.42 11.46 -3.89
C ALA A 165 5.49 10.46 -4.57
N TYR A 166 4.90 9.54 -3.80
CA TYR A 166 3.95 8.56 -4.32
C TYR A 166 2.71 9.23 -4.92
N GLY A 167 2.13 10.21 -4.23
CA GLY A 167 0.96 10.95 -4.71
C GLY A 167 1.20 11.76 -5.99
N MET A 168 2.45 12.19 -6.23
CA MET A 168 2.86 12.87 -7.46
C MET A 168 3.28 11.91 -8.58
N GLY A 169 3.27 10.60 -8.34
CA GLY A 169 3.81 9.60 -9.27
C GLY A 169 5.32 9.69 -9.46
N CYS A 170 6.04 10.37 -8.55
CA CYS A 170 7.49 10.50 -8.61
C CYS A 170 8.13 9.14 -8.25
N PRO A 171 9.00 8.58 -9.11
CA PRO A 171 9.68 7.32 -8.82
C PRO A 171 10.46 7.36 -7.49
N ILE A 172 10.20 6.37 -6.63
CA ILE A 172 10.91 6.20 -5.35
C ILE A 172 11.84 5.00 -5.50
N LEU A 173 13.13 5.26 -5.47
CA LEU A 173 14.21 4.31 -5.73
C LEU A 173 15.10 4.14 -4.50
N ARG A 174 15.82 3.03 -4.45
CA ARG A 174 16.82 2.73 -3.44
C ARG A 174 18.18 3.34 -3.82
N PRO A 175 19.11 3.55 -2.87
CA PRO A 175 20.43 4.13 -3.14
C PRO A 175 21.24 3.40 -4.22
N GLU A 176 21.03 2.10 -4.37
CA GLU A 176 21.68 1.22 -5.34
C GLU A 176 21.48 1.70 -6.78
N TYR A 177 20.42 2.47 -7.07
CA TYR A 177 20.26 3.13 -8.36
C TYR A 177 21.43 4.06 -8.69
N VAL A 178 21.83 4.92 -7.73
CA VAL A 178 22.94 5.86 -7.92
C VAL A 178 24.28 5.11 -7.97
N LEU A 179 24.43 4.08 -7.13
CA LEU A 179 25.63 3.23 -7.12
C LEU A 179 25.81 2.51 -8.46
N HIS A 180 24.73 1.94 -9.00
CA HIS A 180 24.75 1.25 -10.29
C HIS A 180 25.14 2.17 -11.45
N ILE A 181 24.62 3.39 -11.47
CA ILE A 181 25.02 4.38 -12.48
C ILE A 181 26.48 4.81 -12.28
N TRP A 182 26.93 4.94 -11.04
CA TRP A 182 28.32 5.25 -10.75
C TRP A 182 29.29 4.17 -11.22
N ASP A 183 28.93 2.89 -11.12
CA ASP A 183 29.75 1.80 -11.62
C ASP A 183 29.86 1.83 -13.16
N ARG A 184 28.86 2.37 -13.84
CA ARG A 184 28.79 2.57 -15.29
C ARG A 184 29.13 3.99 -15.75
N ARG A 185 29.77 4.79 -14.89
CA ARG A 185 30.03 6.23 -15.13
C ARG A 185 30.77 6.55 -16.42
N ASP A 186 31.49 5.59 -17.00
CA ASP A 186 32.23 5.71 -18.26
C ASP A 186 31.44 5.30 -19.51
N GLU A 187 30.27 4.67 -19.34
CA GLU A 187 29.33 4.30 -20.41
C GLU A 187 28.45 5.52 -20.80
N LEU A 188 29.01 6.44 -21.58
CA LEU A 188 28.37 7.75 -21.88
C LEU A 188 26.99 7.68 -22.59
N ASP A 189 26.68 6.56 -23.23
CA ASP A 189 25.44 6.33 -23.99
C ASP A 189 24.40 5.55 -23.16
N TYR A 190 24.67 5.34 -21.87
CA TYR A 190 23.78 4.61 -20.96
C TYR A 190 22.52 5.41 -20.62
N ASP A 191 21.35 4.87 -20.98
CA ASP A 191 20.05 5.48 -20.67
C ASP A 191 19.68 5.26 -19.19
N VAL A 192 19.95 6.28 -18.39
CA VAL A 192 19.64 6.30 -16.95
C VAL A 192 18.15 6.46 -16.64
N ASN A 193 17.32 6.90 -17.60
CA ASN A 193 15.89 7.15 -17.37
C ASN A 193 15.00 6.01 -17.86
N ASN A 194 15.60 4.90 -18.30
CA ASN A 194 14.87 3.73 -18.76
C ASN A 194 14.04 3.09 -17.62
N ALA A 195 12.73 2.93 -17.83
CA ALA A 195 11.81 2.39 -16.83
C ALA A 195 12.13 0.94 -16.42
N THR A 196 12.53 0.09 -17.36
CA THR A 196 12.93 -1.29 -17.11
C THR A 196 14.21 -1.34 -16.29
N MET A 197 15.15 -0.42 -16.53
CA MET A 197 16.39 -0.31 -15.76
C MET A 197 16.13 0.15 -14.31
N MET A 198 15.18 1.05 -14.10
CA MET A 198 14.82 1.52 -12.75
C MET A 198 14.04 0.49 -11.93
N GLN A 199 13.36 -0.45 -12.57
CA GLN A 199 12.45 -1.41 -11.91
C GLN A 199 13.11 -2.19 -10.75
N PRO A 200 14.32 -2.76 -10.88
CA PRO A 200 14.98 -3.49 -9.79
C PRO A 200 15.32 -2.60 -8.59
N PHE A 201 15.44 -1.29 -8.79
CA PHE A 201 15.81 -0.33 -7.74
C PHE A 201 14.62 0.32 -7.08
N ARG A 202 13.37 0.01 -7.46
CA ARG A 202 12.19 0.57 -6.79
C ARG A 202 12.15 0.18 -5.32
N LEU A 203 11.77 1.14 -4.48
CA LEU A 203 11.53 0.91 -3.06
C LEU A 203 10.21 0.16 -2.88
N LEU A 204 10.24 -1.02 -2.25
CA LEU A 204 9.05 -1.86 -2.11
C LEU A 204 8.19 -1.47 -0.90
N ALA A 205 6.95 -1.95 -0.90
CA ALA A 205 5.87 -1.50 0.00
C ALA A 205 6.21 -1.54 1.49
N PHE A 206 7.02 -2.50 1.94
CA PHE A 206 7.33 -2.66 3.36
C PHE A 206 8.81 -2.41 3.69
N GLU A 207 9.56 -1.84 2.76
CA GLU A 207 10.99 -1.68 2.94
C GLU A 207 11.33 -0.71 4.08
N GLY A 208 12.18 -1.18 4.99
CA GLY A 208 12.52 -0.49 6.24
C GLY A 208 11.41 -0.49 7.29
N LEU A 209 10.36 -1.31 7.12
CA LEU A 209 9.34 -1.53 8.15
C LEU A 209 9.62 -2.82 8.93
N LYS A 210 9.36 -2.75 10.24
CA LYS A 210 9.24 -3.90 11.14
C LYS A 210 7.77 -4.11 11.49
N ILE A 211 7.22 -5.27 11.17
CA ILE A 211 5.79 -5.58 11.25
C ILE A 211 5.58 -6.72 12.25
N ALA A 212 4.66 -6.54 13.21
CA ALA A 212 4.19 -7.60 14.09
C ALA A 212 2.72 -7.92 13.80
N PHE A 213 2.33 -9.18 13.97
CA PHE A 213 0.96 -9.65 13.76
C PHE A 213 0.32 -10.06 15.08
N ILE A 214 -0.94 -9.65 15.29
CA ILE A 214 -1.68 -9.94 16.53
C ILE A 214 -3.07 -10.46 16.21
N ALA A 215 -3.45 -11.54 16.91
CA ALA A 215 -4.75 -12.21 16.81
C ALA A 215 -5.04 -12.87 15.45
N PHE A 216 -4.00 -13.40 14.80
CA PHE A 216 -4.11 -14.24 13.61
C PHE A 216 -3.79 -15.69 13.94
N SER A 217 -4.31 -16.62 13.14
CA SER A 217 -3.88 -18.03 13.21
C SER A 217 -2.43 -18.17 12.72
N ILE A 218 -1.77 -19.26 13.08
CA ILE A 218 -0.40 -19.55 12.62
C ILE A 218 -0.34 -19.61 11.08
N GLU A 219 -1.35 -20.21 10.45
CA GLU A 219 -1.44 -20.33 8.99
C GLU A 219 -1.57 -18.96 8.31
N GLU A 220 -2.40 -18.06 8.86
CA GLU A 220 -2.52 -16.68 8.38
C GLU A 220 -1.20 -15.91 8.56
N MET A 221 -0.53 -16.07 9.70
CA MET A 221 0.74 -15.40 9.97
C MET A 221 1.84 -15.84 9.00
N ILE A 222 1.92 -17.14 8.65
CA ILE A 222 2.90 -17.65 7.67
C ILE A 222 2.69 -17.01 6.31
N ASP A 223 1.43 -16.91 5.86
CA ASP A 223 1.09 -16.29 4.59
C ASP A 223 1.38 -14.78 4.59
N MET A 224 0.93 -14.06 5.62
CA MET A 224 1.20 -12.63 5.79
C MET A 224 2.71 -12.34 5.87
N GLU A 225 3.48 -13.18 6.56
CA GLU A 225 4.95 -13.06 6.64
C GLU A 225 5.61 -13.26 5.27
N LYS A 226 5.14 -14.22 4.47
CA LYS A 226 5.62 -14.43 3.11
C LYS A 226 5.42 -13.15 2.28
N GLN A 227 4.26 -12.51 2.37
CA GLN A 227 3.99 -11.25 1.68
C GLN A 227 4.89 -10.12 2.19
N VAL A 228 5.03 -9.97 3.51
CA VAL A 228 5.90 -8.92 4.08
C VAL A 228 7.32 -9.06 3.57
N LYS A 229 7.88 -10.27 3.59
CA LYS A 229 9.24 -10.54 3.10
C LYS A 229 9.38 -10.33 1.60
N GLN A 230 8.39 -10.74 0.80
CA GLN A 230 8.37 -10.54 -0.65
C GLN A 230 8.47 -9.04 -1.01
N PHE A 231 7.85 -8.16 -0.21
CA PHE A 231 7.90 -6.71 -0.37
C PHE A 231 8.91 -6.03 0.56
N ARG A 232 9.97 -6.77 0.95
CA ARG A 232 11.17 -6.29 1.69
C ARG A 232 10.93 -5.73 3.10
N GLY A 233 9.84 -6.10 3.75
CA GLY A 233 9.63 -5.84 5.17
C GLY A 233 10.24 -6.92 6.07
N GLU A 234 10.37 -6.58 7.34
CA GLU A 234 10.82 -7.49 8.40
C GLU A 234 9.65 -7.83 9.31
N VAL A 235 9.42 -9.12 9.57
CA VAL A 235 8.45 -9.56 10.58
C VAL A 235 9.17 -9.77 11.90
N VAL A 236 8.62 -9.18 12.97
CA VAL A 236 9.17 -9.28 14.33
C VAL A 236 8.16 -9.95 15.25
N GLY A 237 8.64 -10.86 16.10
CA GLY A 237 7.79 -11.57 17.07
C GLY A 237 7.46 -10.74 18.33
N ASP A 238 8.32 -9.78 18.67
CA ASP A 238 8.08 -8.82 19.75
C ASP A 238 7.45 -7.54 19.17
N ASP A 239 6.21 -7.25 19.54
CA ASP A 239 5.48 -6.06 19.09
C ASP A 239 6.19 -4.77 19.49
N ARG A 240 7.00 -4.79 20.54
CA ARG A 240 7.77 -3.62 21.01
C ARG A 240 8.89 -3.20 20.08
N LEU A 241 9.34 -4.12 19.22
CA LEU A 241 10.35 -3.83 18.20
C LEU A 241 9.73 -3.40 16.87
N ALA A 242 8.40 -3.45 16.76
CA ALA A 242 7.67 -3.21 15.53
C ALA A 242 7.41 -1.72 15.30
N THR A 243 7.64 -1.28 14.06
CA THR A 243 7.16 0.00 13.56
C THR A 243 5.65 -0.02 13.32
N HIS A 244 5.12 -1.18 12.91
CA HIS A 244 3.73 -1.39 12.55
C HIS A 244 3.23 -2.67 13.22
N VAL A 245 2.09 -2.59 13.88
CA VAL A 245 1.41 -3.73 14.50
C VAL A 245 0.08 -3.90 13.77
N VAL A 246 -0.07 -5.04 13.11
CA VAL A 246 -1.25 -5.38 12.33
C VAL A 246 -2.12 -6.30 13.18
N PHE A 247 -3.38 -5.91 13.34
CA PHE A 247 -4.37 -6.62 14.14
C PHE A 247 -5.44 -7.27 13.26
N ASN A 248 -5.90 -8.44 13.69
CA ASN A 248 -7.10 -9.03 13.12
C ASN A 248 -8.34 -8.36 13.71
N ALA A 249 -8.92 -7.39 13.00
CA ALA A 249 -10.13 -6.68 13.42
C ALA A 249 -11.37 -7.60 13.54
N LYS A 250 -11.30 -8.85 13.05
CA LYS A 250 -12.36 -9.84 13.22
C LYS A 250 -12.35 -10.49 14.60
N CYS A 251 -11.22 -10.49 15.31
CA CYS A 251 -11.12 -11.08 16.64
C CYS A 251 -11.88 -10.25 17.67
N ALA A 252 -12.73 -10.89 18.48
CA ALA A 252 -13.52 -10.22 19.52
C ALA A 252 -12.65 -9.84 20.74
N ASP A 253 -11.67 -10.68 21.08
CA ASP A 253 -10.81 -10.53 22.25
C ASP A 253 -9.39 -10.12 21.82
N LEU A 254 -9.23 -8.84 21.48
CA LEU A 254 -7.92 -8.28 21.15
C LEU A 254 -7.09 -8.07 22.43
N PRO A 255 -5.82 -8.54 22.46
CA PRO A 255 -4.95 -8.26 23.59
C PRO A 255 -4.70 -6.75 23.69
N LYS A 256 -4.60 -6.24 24.93
CA LYS A 256 -4.24 -4.84 25.16
C LYS A 256 -2.76 -4.66 24.88
N VAL A 257 -2.46 -4.01 23.75
CA VAL A 257 -1.11 -3.64 23.36
C VAL A 257 -0.93 -2.16 23.62
N GLU A 258 0.10 -1.79 24.38
CA GLU A 258 0.42 -0.40 24.63
C GLU A 258 1.01 0.25 23.37
N LEU A 259 0.47 1.41 22.99
CA LEU A 259 0.99 2.18 21.87
C LEU A 259 2.34 2.78 22.22
N GLN A 260 3.37 2.30 21.56
CA GLN A 260 4.69 2.90 21.64
C GLN A 260 4.79 4.16 20.79
N GLN A 261 5.69 5.07 21.18
CA GLN A 261 5.89 6.32 20.45
C GLN A 261 6.37 6.04 19.02
N GLY A 262 5.60 6.50 18.03
CA GLY A 262 5.92 6.30 16.61
C GLY A 262 5.44 4.98 16.02
N GLN A 263 4.94 4.05 16.83
CA GLN A 263 4.35 2.79 16.37
C GLN A 263 2.94 3.01 15.79
N LYS A 264 2.60 2.27 14.74
CA LYS A 264 1.29 2.33 14.06
C LYS A 264 0.50 1.05 14.30
N HIS A 265 -0.74 1.17 14.78
CA HIS A 265 -1.66 0.05 15.01
C HIS A 265 -2.72 0.02 13.91
N LEU A 266 -2.69 -1.01 13.07
CA LEU A 266 -3.42 -1.06 11.80
C LEU A 266 -4.26 -2.34 11.67
N THR A 267 -5.27 -2.30 10.81
CA THR A 267 -6.01 -3.50 10.38
C THR A 267 -5.22 -4.29 9.33
N SER A 268 -5.55 -5.56 9.10
CA SER A 268 -4.95 -6.35 8.01
C SER A 268 -5.23 -5.79 6.61
N GLU A 269 -6.28 -4.98 6.43
CA GLU A 269 -6.58 -4.31 5.16
C GLU A 269 -5.41 -3.46 4.66
N TRP A 270 -4.69 -2.78 5.57
CA TRP A 270 -3.51 -1.98 5.22
C TRP A 270 -2.44 -2.82 4.52
N LEU A 271 -2.16 -4.03 5.04
CA LEU A 271 -1.15 -4.92 4.50
C LEU A 271 -1.55 -5.36 3.09
N TRP A 272 -2.77 -5.86 2.93
CA TRP A 272 -3.24 -6.35 1.64
C TRP A 272 -3.37 -5.23 0.59
N GLN A 273 -3.82 -4.04 1.01
CA GLN A 273 -3.86 -2.89 0.12
C GLN A 273 -2.45 -2.51 -0.35
N SER A 274 -1.48 -2.54 0.57
CA SER A 274 -0.10 -2.20 0.25
C SER A 274 0.52 -3.19 -0.76
N VAL A 275 0.20 -4.48 -0.61
CA VAL A 275 0.59 -5.53 -1.56
C VAL A 275 -0.08 -5.29 -2.92
N GLN A 276 -1.39 -5.03 -2.94
CA GLN A 276 -2.16 -4.85 -4.18
C GLN A 276 -1.66 -3.68 -5.04
N MET A 277 -1.29 -2.56 -4.39
CA MET A 277 -0.82 -1.35 -5.07
C MET A 277 0.70 -1.31 -5.27
N VAL A 278 1.44 -2.33 -4.80
CA VAL A 278 2.91 -2.42 -4.86
C VAL A 278 3.54 -1.16 -4.24
N GLY A 279 2.99 -0.69 -3.11
CA GLY A 279 3.41 0.52 -2.41
C GLY A 279 2.82 0.58 -1.00
N CYS A 280 3.38 1.38 -0.10
CA CYS A 280 2.88 1.46 1.27
C CYS A 280 1.54 2.23 1.30
N ALA A 281 0.45 1.57 1.68
CA ALA A 281 -0.87 2.18 1.84
C ALA A 281 -0.90 3.15 3.03
N SER A 282 -1.78 4.16 3.01
CA SER A 282 -1.85 5.20 4.06
C SER A 282 -2.21 4.62 5.41
N GLU A 283 -1.30 4.70 6.39
CA GLU A 283 -1.52 4.15 7.73
C GLU A 283 -2.77 4.77 8.37
N GLU A 284 -2.99 6.07 8.16
CA GLU A 284 -4.12 6.83 8.73
C GLU A 284 -5.48 6.26 8.32
N ALA A 285 -5.59 5.74 7.09
CA ALA A 285 -6.85 5.19 6.56
C ALA A 285 -7.25 3.87 7.22
N TYR A 286 -6.29 3.15 7.82
CA TYR A 286 -6.48 1.79 8.34
C TYR A 286 -6.15 1.68 9.83
N MET A 287 -6.07 2.81 10.54
CA MET A 287 -5.82 2.81 11.98
C MET A 287 -6.92 2.07 12.74
N MET A 288 -6.49 1.22 13.70
CA MET A 288 -7.41 0.59 14.64
C MET A 288 -8.15 1.66 15.44
N ARG A 289 -9.48 1.68 15.33
CA ARG A 289 -10.31 2.58 16.15
C ARG A 289 -10.24 2.13 17.60
N GLN A 290 -9.56 2.91 18.44
CA GLN A 290 -9.58 2.68 19.89
C GLN A 290 -11.00 2.89 20.40
N ALA A 291 -11.51 1.94 21.19
CA ALA A 291 -12.71 2.18 21.97
C ALA A 291 -12.45 3.42 22.86
N PRO A 292 -13.37 4.41 22.92
CA PRO A 292 -13.15 5.60 23.74
C PRO A 292 -12.92 5.16 25.18
N ASN A 293 -11.71 5.44 25.66
CA ASN A 293 -11.32 5.23 27.04
C ASN A 293 -12.33 5.97 27.92
N LYS A 294 -13.15 5.25 28.69
CA LYS A 294 -14.01 5.84 29.72
C LYS A 294 -13.11 6.43 30.81
N LYS A 295 -12.55 7.61 30.55
CA LYS A 295 -11.87 8.40 31.57
C LYS A 295 -12.94 8.91 32.53
N THR A 296 -12.85 8.42 33.76
CA THR A 296 -13.52 8.91 34.94
C THR A 296 -13.16 10.39 35.17
N SER A 297 -13.98 11.32 34.67
CA SER A 297 -13.87 12.72 35.07
C SER A 297 -14.58 12.92 36.41
N ARG A 298 -13.80 13.11 37.47
CA ARG A 298 -14.27 13.70 38.73
C ARG A 298 -14.62 15.17 38.49
N GLY A 299 -15.91 15.48 38.63
CA GLY A 299 -16.53 16.69 39.19
C GLY A 299 -16.23 18.08 38.60
N VAL A 300 -17.28 18.79 38.16
CA VAL A 300 -17.68 20.10 38.72
C VAL A 300 -19.21 20.23 38.62
N PHE A 301 -19.82 20.63 39.73
CA PHE A 301 -21.24 20.94 39.90
C PHE A 301 -21.68 22.17 39.09
N SER A 302 -22.88 22.11 38.49
CA SER A 302 -23.84 23.22 38.41
C SER A 302 -25.25 22.71 38.05
N PRO A 303 -26.32 23.42 38.44
CA PRO A 303 -27.52 22.80 39.00
C PRO A 303 -28.70 22.57 38.04
N MET A 304 -29.51 21.60 38.45
CA MET A 304 -30.91 21.28 38.11
C MET A 304 -31.63 22.08 37.01
N THR A 305 -32.14 21.33 36.03
CA THR A 305 -33.58 21.38 35.72
C THR A 305 -34.14 19.97 35.66
N THR A 306 -35.15 19.77 36.48
CA THR A 306 -35.86 18.54 36.80
C THR A 306 -36.92 18.27 35.74
N VAL A 307 -36.91 17.10 35.08
CA VAL A 307 -38.11 16.27 34.85
C VAL A 307 -37.66 14.79 34.77
N GLN A 308 -38.09 14.02 35.78
CA GLN A 308 -37.96 12.55 35.90
C GLN A 308 -38.86 11.86 34.85
N GLN A 309 -38.36 10.89 34.06
CA GLN A 309 -38.11 9.47 34.36
C GLN A 309 -39.32 8.66 34.84
N THR A 310 -39.70 7.68 34.03
CA THR A 310 -39.65 6.22 34.35
C THR A 310 -39.53 5.49 32.99
N GLY A 311 -38.71 4.48 32.71
CA GLY A 311 -37.84 3.63 33.50
C GLY A 311 -38.07 2.17 33.11
N ARG A 312 -37.25 1.58 32.22
CA ARG A 312 -36.92 0.15 32.31
C ARG A 312 -35.65 -0.23 31.54
N GLN A 313 -34.76 -0.87 32.27
CA GLN A 313 -33.52 -1.48 31.83
C GLN A 313 -33.78 -2.76 31.04
N THR A 314 -32.96 -3.04 30.03
CA THR A 314 -32.48 -4.40 29.75
C THR A 314 -31.09 -4.35 29.14
N ARG A 315 -30.18 -5.09 29.77
CA ARG A 315 -28.84 -5.44 29.29
C ARG A 315 -28.98 -6.63 28.36
N SER A 316 -28.31 -6.62 27.22
CA SER A 316 -27.84 -7.86 26.58
C SER A 316 -26.70 -7.55 25.61
N ALA A 317 -25.54 -8.09 25.94
CA ALA A 317 -24.42 -8.31 25.05
C ALA A 317 -24.36 -9.82 24.85
N THR A 318 -24.60 -10.29 23.62
CA THR A 318 -24.21 -11.61 23.08
C THR A 318 -24.66 -11.66 21.63
N ASN A 319 -23.75 -11.41 20.68
CA ASN A 319 -23.92 -11.87 19.29
C ASN A 319 -22.78 -12.85 19.02
N VAL A 320 -23.06 -14.12 19.29
CA VAL A 320 -22.17 -15.26 19.03
C VAL A 320 -23.06 -16.35 18.44
N LEU A 321 -22.80 -16.69 17.18
CA LEU A 321 -23.19 -17.91 16.45
C LEU A 321 -24.70 -18.18 16.27
N ASP A 322 -25.24 -17.78 15.10
CA ASP A 322 -26.42 -18.44 14.52
C ASP A 322 -25.97 -19.47 13.47
N THR A 323 -25.61 -20.65 13.97
CA THR A 323 -25.68 -21.91 13.22
C THR A 323 -26.84 -22.69 13.83
N SER A 324 -28.07 -22.44 13.36
CA SER A 324 -29.25 -23.14 13.85
C SER A 324 -29.74 -24.12 12.81
N ASN A 325 -29.18 -25.32 12.86
CA ASN A 325 -29.82 -26.53 12.37
C ASN A 325 -30.02 -27.44 13.59
N SER A 326 -31.17 -27.33 14.28
CA SER A 326 -31.77 -28.36 15.15
C SER A 326 -32.94 -27.77 15.94
N SER A 327 -34.16 -28.18 15.63
CA SER A 327 -35.35 -27.95 16.45
C SER A 327 -35.53 -29.14 17.42
N VAL A 328 -35.10 -28.98 18.68
CA VAL A 328 -35.46 -29.90 19.76
C VAL A 328 -36.69 -29.34 20.48
N LEU A 329 -37.78 -30.10 20.40
CA LEU A 329 -39.04 -29.84 21.10
C LEU A 329 -38.85 -29.99 22.62
N THR A 330 -39.24 -28.97 23.39
CA THR A 330 -39.63 -29.16 24.79
C THR A 330 -41.01 -28.54 25.04
N ASN A 331 -41.93 -29.44 25.34
CA ASN A 331 -43.30 -29.19 25.76
C ASN A 331 -43.29 -29.02 27.29
N GLU A 332 -43.81 -27.92 27.83
CA GLU A 332 -44.31 -27.90 29.20
C GLU A 332 -45.63 -27.13 29.31
N TYR A 333 -46.58 -27.79 29.95
CA TYR A 333 -47.93 -27.36 30.29
C TYR A 333 -47.91 -26.22 31.32
N SER A 334 -48.87 -25.29 31.21
CA SER A 334 -49.50 -24.67 32.40
C SER A 334 -50.90 -24.16 32.05
N THR A 335 -51.85 -24.66 32.84
CA THR A 335 -53.27 -24.30 32.93
C THR A 335 -53.48 -23.07 33.82
N ASP A 336 -54.70 -22.50 33.72
CA ASP A 336 -55.33 -21.49 34.60
C ASP A 336 -54.89 -20.02 34.36
N ASP A 337 -55.73 -18.98 34.38
CA ASP A 337 -57.17 -18.83 34.60
C ASP A 337 -57.61 -17.39 34.18
N LEU A 338 -58.89 -17.26 33.83
CA LEU A 338 -59.84 -16.12 33.99
C LEU A 338 -59.53 -14.68 33.50
N ASP A 339 -60.40 -14.28 32.55
CA ASP A 339 -61.08 -12.99 32.34
C ASP A 339 -60.57 -11.72 33.04
N LYS A 340 -60.11 -10.75 32.23
CA LYS A 340 -60.29 -9.31 32.51
C LYS A 340 -60.33 -8.47 31.24
N VAL A 341 -61.41 -7.69 31.14
CA VAL A 341 -61.81 -6.77 30.08
C VAL A 341 -60.85 -5.58 29.95
N GLY A 342 -60.51 -5.20 28.71
CA GLY A 342 -60.42 -3.80 28.29
C GLY A 342 -59.06 -3.07 28.37
N VAL A 343 -58.08 -3.49 27.56
CA VAL A 343 -57.03 -2.64 26.94
C VAL A 343 -56.69 -3.28 25.59
N PRO A 344 -56.48 -2.56 24.46
CA PRO A 344 -55.95 -3.18 23.26
C PRO A 344 -54.50 -3.58 23.56
N SER A 345 -54.32 -4.82 23.98
CA SER A 345 -53.01 -5.45 24.09
C SER A 345 -52.37 -5.47 22.70
N PRO A 346 -51.04 -5.27 22.58
CA PRO A 346 -50.36 -5.49 21.30
C PRO A 346 -50.73 -6.91 20.86
N LYS A 347 -51.34 -7.02 19.66
CA LYS A 347 -51.86 -8.27 19.11
C LYS A 347 -50.87 -9.37 19.45
N ARG A 348 -51.25 -10.32 20.32
CA ARG A 348 -50.40 -11.48 20.62
C ARG A 348 -50.09 -12.12 19.28
N ILE A 349 -48.84 -11.99 18.84
CA ILE A 349 -48.37 -12.60 17.61
C ILE A 349 -48.58 -14.10 17.81
N ASP A 350 -49.43 -14.69 16.97
CA ASP A 350 -49.64 -16.13 16.99
C ASP A 350 -48.31 -16.82 16.70
N LYS A 351 -48.07 -17.99 17.31
CA LYS A 351 -46.83 -18.76 17.13
C LYS A 351 -46.56 -19.02 15.65
N ARG A 352 -47.61 -19.26 14.86
CA ARG A 352 -47.50 -19.45 13.41
C ARG A 352 -47.03 -18.19 12.67
N HIS A 353 -47.48 -17.02 13.11
CA HIS A 353 -47.01 -15.74 12.58
C HIS A 353 -45.55 -15.49 12.95
N GLN A 354 -45.14 -15.81 14.19
CA GLN A 354 -43.76 -15.71 14.63
C GLN A 354 -42.82 -16.59 13.78
N VAL A 355 -43.17 -17.86 13.58
CA VAL A 355 -42.39 -18.77 12.71
C VAL A 355 -42.29 -18.23 11.28
N CYS A 356 -43.37 -17.66 10.75
CA CYS A 356 -43.34 -17.07 9.40
C CYS A 356 -42.44 -15.82 9.33
N MET A 357 -42.39 -15.01 10.38
CA MET A 357 -41.45 -13.89 10.50
C MET A 357 -40.00 -14.37 10.55
N GLU A 358 -39.71 -15.43 11.31
CA GLU A 358 -38.39 -16.06 11.36
C GLU A 358 -37.99 -16.63 9.98
N MET A 359 -38.91 -17.28 9.26
CA MET A 359 -38.68 -17.73 7.88
C MET A 359 -38.37 -16.57 6.93
N LEU A 360 -39.08 -15.45 7.04
CA LEU A 360 -38.80 -14.26 6.23
C LEU A 360 -37.41 -13.69 6.55
N GLU A 361 -37.04 -13.64 7.83
CA GLU A 361 -35.73 -13.14 8.27
C GLU A 361 -34.58 -14.02 7.79
N THR A 362 -34.71 -15.35 7.88
CA THR A 362 -33.70 -16.29 7.39
C THR A 362 -33.56 -16.20 5.87
N GLU A 363 -34.67 -16.06 5.14
CA GLU A 363 -34.68 -15.86 3.68
C GLU A 363 -33.98 -14.55 3.28
N GLN A 364 -34.25 -13.45 4.00
CA GLN A 364 -33.55 -12.18 3.79
C GLN A 364 -32.06 -12.27 4.13
N SER A 365 -31.69 -13.04 5.15
CA SER A 365 -30.29 -13.32 5.50
C SER A 365 -29.58 -14.12 4.40
N TYR A 366 -30.26 -15.12 3.86
CA TYR A 366 -29.77 -15.96 2.77
C TYR A 366 -29.52 -15.13 1.50
N LEU A 367 -30.51 -14.35 1.05
CA LEU A 367 -30.37 -13.47 -0.11
C LEU A 367 -29.27 -12.42 0.07
N ARG A 368 -29.12 -11.85 1.28
CA ARG A 368 -28.00 -10.93 1.56
C ARG A 368 -26.64 -11.59 1.36
N ALA A 369 -26.48 -12.84 1.79
CA ALA A 369 -25.24 -13.59 1.61
C ALA A 369 -24.97 -13.93 0.14
N LEU A 370 -25.99 -14.34 -0.63
CA LEU A 370 -25.81 -14.61 -2.05
C LEU A 370 -25.51 -13.35 -2.87
N ASN A 371 -26.15 -12.23 -2.54
CA ASN A 371 -25.85 -10.95 -3.18
C ASN A 371 -24.43 -10.47 -2.88
N LEU A 372 -23.87 -10.82 -1.71
CA LEU A 372 -22.47 -10.53 -1.41
C LEU A 372 -21.51 -11.34 -2.31
N VAL A 373 -21.85 -12.59 -2.64
CA VAL A 373 -21.11 -13.38 -3.65
C VAL A 373 -21.17 -12.72 -5.03
N MET A 374 -22.33 -12.18 -5.41
CA MET A 374 -22.45 -11.45 -6.68
C MET A 374 -21.64 -10.15 -6.67
N LYS A 375 -21.61 -9.42 -5.55
CA LYS A 375 -20.76 -8.24 -5.37
C LYS A 375 -19.26 -8.59 -5.50
N PHE A 376 -18.84 -9.74 -4.97
CA PHE A 376 -17.48 -10.25 -5.16
C PHE A 376 -17.16 -10.47 -6.65
N LYS A 377 -18.08 -11.11 -7.37
CA LYS A 377 -17.97 -11.34 -8.82
C LYS A 377 -17.82 -10.02 -9.59
N GLU A 378 -18.66 -9.03 -9.29
CA GLU A 378 -18.60 -7.70 -9.92
C GLU A 378 -17.27 -6.99 -9.63
N GLY A 379 -16.78 -7.06 -8.39
CA GLY A 379 -15.47 -6.52 -8.01
C GLY A 379 -14.32 -7.18 -8.76
N LEU A 380 -14.40 -8.50 -8.99
CA LEU A 380 -13.41 -9.24 -9.75
C LEU A 380 -13.44 -8.86 -11.24
N GLU A 381 -14.63 -8.70 -11.83
CA GLU A 381 -14.80 -8.22 -13.20
C GLU A 381 -14.26 -6.79 -13.38
N ALA A 382 -14.47 -5.91 -12.39
CA ALA A 382 -13.94 -4.54 -12.41
C ALA A 382 -12.40 -4.50 -12.32
N GLU A 383 -11.80 -5.31 -11.46
CA GLU A 383 -10.34 -5.42 -11.30
C GLU A 383 -9.65 -5.90 -12.59
N ILE A 384 -10.31 -6.76 -13.37
CA ILE A 384 -9.86 -7.20 -14.70
C ILE A 384 -9.90 -6.05 -15.71
N VAL A 385 -10.98 -5.26 -15.70
CA VAL A 385 -11.11 -4.10 -16.61
C VAL A 385 -10.07 -3.04 -16.31
N GLU A 386 -9.75 -2.79 -15.04
CA GLU A 386 -8.84 -1.72 -14.63
C GLU A 386 -7.36 -2.03 -14.89
N LYS A 387 -6.89 -3.24 -14.55
CA LYS A 387 -5.45 -3.58 -14.64
C LYS A 387 -5.10 -4.66 -15.67
N GLY A 388 -6.04 -5.01 -16.54
CA GLY A 388 -5.86 -5.97 -17.63
C GLY A 388 -6.04 -7.43 -17.22
N GLU A 389 -6.31 -8.27 -18.24
CA GLU A 389 -6.56 -9.72 -18.13
C GLU A 389 -5.28 -10.53 -17.85
N GLU A 390 -4.09 -9.97 -18.10
CA GLU A 390 -2.82 -10.67 -17.90
C GLU A 390 -2.60 -11.00 -16.40
N GLY A 391 -2.58 -12.30 -16.11
CA GLY A 391 -2.34 -12.82 -14.76
C GLY A 391 -3.55 -12.85 -13.83
N MET A 392 -4.79 -12.72 -14.34
CA MET A 392 -6.04 -12.96 -13.59
C MET A 392 -6.93 -14.02 -14.24
N ILE A 393 -8.03 -14.37 -13.57
CA ILE A 393 -9.05 -15.34 -14.05
C ILE A 393 -9.75 -14.79 -15.29
N SER A 394 -10.05 -15.64 -16.29
CA SER A 394 -10.77 -15.19 -17.49
C SER A 394 -12.22 -14.86 -17.19
N LYS A 395 -12.83 -13.95 -17.96
CA LYS A 395 -14.27 -13.62 -17.84
C LYS A 395 -15.17 -14.84 -18.04
N ALA A 396 -14.74 -15.80 -18.86
CA ALA A 396 -15.44 -17.06 -19.08
C ALA A 396 -15.45 -17.93 -17.82
N ASP A 397 -14.30 -18.05 -17.14
CA ASP A 397 -14.17 -18.80 -15.89
C ASP A 397 -14.98 -18.15 -14.76
N ILE A 398 -14.93 -16.82 -14.63
CA ILE A 398 -15.77 -16.08 -13.65
C ILE A 398 -17.26 -16.37 -13.90
N SER A 399 -17.69 -16.30 -15.16
CA SER A 399 -19.09 -16.57 -15.52
C SER A 399 -19.47 -18.02 -15.24
N MET A 400 -18.57 -18.97 -15.49
CA MET A 400 -18.77 -20.39 -15.18
C MET A 400 -18.88 -20.64 -13.67
N MET A 401 -18.06 -19.96 -12.87
CA MET A 401 -17.98 -20.11 -11.42
C MET A 401 -19.17 -19.47 -10.70
N PHE A 402 -19.52 -18.23 -11.07
CA PHE A 402 -20.54 -17.44 -10.35
C PHE A 402 -21.89 -17.34 -11.06
N GLY A 403 -21.99 -17.70 -12.34
CA GLY A 403 -23.22 -17.55 -13.12
C GLY A 403 -24.39 -18.39 -12.61
N ARG A 404 -24.12 -19.50 -11.91
CA ARG A 404 -25.16 -20.39 -11.38
C ARG A 404 -25.90 -19.81 -10.17
N PHE A 405 -25.30 -18.87 -9.44
CA PHE A 405 -25.93 -18.22 -8.29
C PHE A 405 -27.12 -17.34 -8.69
N GLN A 406 -27.12 -16.76 -9.90
CA GLN A 406 -28.18 -15.86 -10.35
C GLN A 406 -29.56 -16.54 -10.37
N LYS A 407 -29.62 -17.80 -10.83
CA LYS A 407 -30.87 -18.57 -10.84
C LYS A 407 -31.38 -18.83 -9.42
N ILE A 408 -30.49 -19.18 -8.49
CA ILE A 408 -30.86 -19.41 -7.08
C ILE A 408 -31.38 -18.11 -6.45
N ILE A 409 -30.68 -16.99 -6.66
CA ILE A 409 -31.08 -15.67 -6.17
C ILE A 409 -32.47 -15.28 -6.69
N GLN A 410 -32.73 -15.52 -7.98
CA GLN A 410 -34.03 -15.20 -8.59
C GLN A 410 -35.17 -15.93 -7.86
N VAL A 411 -35.06 -17.25 -7.72
CA VAL A 411 -36.12 -18.07 -7.09
C VAL A 411 -36.35 -17.67 -5.63
N HIS A 412 -35.27 -17.46 -4.87
CA HIS A 412 -35.35 -17.07 -3.47
C HIS A 412 -35.86 -15.63 -3.28
N THR A 413 -35.63 -14.74 -4.25
CA THR A 413 -36.22 -13.40 -4.25
C THR A 413 -37.74 -13.48 -4.38
N GLU A 414 -38.25 -14.31 -5.29
CA GLU A 414 -39.69 -14.54 -5.44
C GLU A 414 -40.32 -15.13 -4.17
N ILE A 415 -39.65 -16.10 -3.52
CA ILE A 415 -40.10 -16.68 -2.25
C ILE A 415 -40.13 -15.61 -1.15
N CYS A 416 -39.07 -14.81 -1.03
CA CYS A 416 -38.96 -13.75 -0.03
C CYS A 416 -40.06 -12.68 -0.19
N GLU A 417 -40.37 -12.29 -1.42
CA GLU A 417 -41.46 -11.33 -1.70
C GLU A 417 -42.84 -11.89 -1.31
N LYS A 418 -43.09 -13.17 -1.58
CA LYS A 418 -44.34 -13.83 -1.16
C LYS A 418 -44.44 -13.91 0.36
N LEU A 419 -43.37 -14.33 1.04
CA LEU A 419 -43.31 -14.36 2.51
C LEU A 419 -43.52 -12.97 3.12
N ARG A 420 -42.93 -11.92 2.54
CA ARG A 420 -43.12 -10.54 2.99
C ARG A 420 -44.59 -10.14 2.94
N LYS A 421 -45.28 -10.39 1.82
CA LYS A 421 -46.72 -10.10 1.67
C LYS A 421 -47.57 -10.85 2.70
N LEU A 422 -47.23 -12.11 2.99
CA LEU A 422 -47.95 -12.94 3.96
C LEU A 422 -47.74 -12.48 5.40
N VAL A 423 -46.56 -11.96 5.74
CA VAL A 423 -46.23 -11.40 7.06
C VAL A 423 -46.89 -10.02 7.26
N GLU A 424 -46.89 -9.18 6.22
CA GLU A 424 -47.50 -7.84 6.26
C GLU A 424 -49.04 -7.91 6.41
N ASP A 425 -49.72 -8.81 5.70
CA ASP A 425 -51.16 -9.09 5.83
C ASP A 425 -51.41 -10.50 6.40
N TRP A 426 -51.05 -10.69 7.68
CA TRP A 426 -51.18 -11.99 8.35
C TRP A 426 -52.64 -12.38 8.62
N ARG A 427 -53.04 -13.56 8.14
CA ARG A 427 -54.34 -14.19 8.39
C ARG A 427 -54.20 -15.66 8.76
N PRO A 428 -55.08 -16.23 9.61
CA PRO A 428 -55.07 -17.65 9.95
C PRO A 428 -55.21 -18.59 8.74
N GLU A 429 -55.86 -18.13 7.67
CA GLU A 429 -56.08 -18.89 6.43
C GLU A 429 -54.90 -18.82 5.44
N ASN A 430 -53.88 -17.99 5.73
CA ASN A 430 -52.71 -17.83 4.86
C ASN A 430 -51.98 -19.17 4.69
N GLU A 431 -51.82 -19.64 3.45
CA GLU A 431 -51.10 -20.87 3.15
C GLU A 431 -49.64 -20.56 2.83
N VAL A 432 -48.81 -20.46 3.88
CA VAL A 432 -47.37 -20.17 3.76
C VAL A 432 -46.64 -21.14 2.81
N GLY A 433 -47.05 -22.42 2.80
CA GLY A 433 -46.47 -23.44 1.91
C GLY A 433 -46.67 -23.18 0.41
N LYS A 434 -47.69 -22.42 0.00
CA LYS A 434 -47.90 -22.07 -1.43
C LYS A 434 -46.72 -21.32 -2.02
N ALA A 435 -45.98 -20.54 -1.21
CA ALA A 435 -44.80 -19.82 -1.67
C ALA A 435 -43.73 -20.76 -2.27
N TRP A 436 -43.51 -21.93 -1.66
CA TRP A 436 -42.56 -22.93 -2.14
C TRP A 436 -43.15 -23.86 -3.20
N ILE A 437 -44.43 -24.24 -3.09
CA ILE A 437 -45.09 -25.07 -4.12
C ILE A 437 -45.06 -24.37 -5.48
N GLU A 438 -45.34 -23.07 -5.51
CA GLU A 438 -45.28 -22.29 -6.76
C GLU A 438 -43.84 -22.08 -7.27
N ALA A 439 -42.85 -22.09 -6.37
CA ALA A 439 -41.44 -21.94 -6.72
C ALA A 439 -40.74 -23.28 -7.07
N GLU A 440 -41.37 -24.42 -6.78
CA GLU A 440 -40.83 -25.77 -6.97
C GLU A 440 -40.19 -25.98 -8.35
N PRO A 441 -40.85 -25.65 -9.49
CA PRO A 441 -40.27 -25.92 -10.80
C PRO A 441 -38.93 -25.18 -11.01
N GLN A 442 -38.81 -23.98 -10.45
CA GLN A 442 -37.61 -23.18 -10.56
C GLN A 442 -36.51 -23.66 -9.59
N LEU A 443 -36.89 -24.08 -8.37
CA LEU A 443 -35.96 -24.69 -7.40
C LEU A 443 -35.32 -25.96 -7.98
N VAL A 444 -36.13 -26.85 -8.54
CA VAL A 444 -35.67 -28.10 -9.19
C VAL A 444 -34.78 -27.81 -10.40
N ALA A 445 -35.01 -26.71 -11.12
CA ALA A 445 -34.17 -26.30 -12.23
C ALA A 445 -32.84 -25.64 -11.81
N ALA A 446 -32.80 -24.95 -10.67
CA ALA A 446 -31.66 -24.15 -10.24
C ALA A 446 -30.62 -24.94 -9.42
N TYR A 447 -31.06 -25.77 -8.48
CA TYR A 447 -30.19 -26.39 -7.48
C TYR A 447 -29.33 -27.56 -8.00
N PRO A 448 -29.87 -28.57 -8.73
CA PRO A 448 -29.06 -29.73 -9.15
C PRO A 448 -27.83 -29.35 -9.98
N PRO A 449 -27.91 -28.42 -10.96
CA PRO A 449 -26.72 -27.96 -11.68
C PRO A 449 -25.69 -27.30 -10.75
N PHE A 450 -26.12 -26.56 -9.73
CA PHE A 450 -25.22 -25.92 -8.78
C PHE A 450 -24.47 -26.95 -7.93
N ILE A 451 -25.23 -27.82 -7.24
CA ILE A 451 -24.70 -28.84 -6.32
C ILE A 451 -23.71 -29.77 -7.05
N ASN A 452 -24.06 -30.24 -8.25
CA ASN A 452 -23.20 -31.14 -9.03
C ASN A 452 -21.85 -30.52 -9.43
N SER A 453 -21.74 -29.19 -9.44
CA SER A 453 -20.52 -28.46 -9.77
C SER A 453 -19.84 -27.80 -8.59
N PHE A 454 -20.39 -27.92 -7.39
CA PHE A 454 -19.90 -27.20 -6.22
C PHE A 454 -18.47 -27.60 -5.87
N ASP A 455 -18.15 -28.89 -5.89
CA ASP A 455 -16.78 -29.37 -5.64
C ASP A 455 -15.78 -28.83 -6.66
N THR A 456 -16.17 -28.77 -7.94
CA THR A 456 -15.35 -28.15 -8.99
C THR A 456 -15.11 -26.67 -8.71
N LEU A 457 -16.17 -25.91 -8.40
CA LEU A 457 -16.07 -24.49 -8.04
C LEU A 457 -15.13 -24.28 -6.85
N LYS A 458 -15.30 -25.07 -5.78
CA LYS A 458 -14.48 -24.98 -4.57
C LYS A 458 -13.00 -25.27 -4.87
N ASN A 459 -12.72 -26.36 -5.57
CA ASN A 459 -11.34 -26.74 -5.92
C ASN A 459 -10.69 -25.69 -6.82
N THR A 460 -11.42 -25.16 -7.79
CA THR A 460 -10.91 -24.08 -8.66
C THR A 460 -10.60 -22.81 -7.86
N LEU A 461 -11.44 -22.41 -6.89
CA LEU A 461 -11.14 -21.27 -6.02
C LEU A 461 -9.89 -21.52 -5.15
N ASP A 462 -9.73 -22.73 -4.62
CA ASP A 462 -8.56 -23.11 -3.82
C ASP A 462 -7.27 -23.08 -4.64
N ASP A 463 -7.32 -23.59 -5.87
CA ASP A 463 -6.20 -23.56 -6.79
C ASP A 463 -5.83 -22.12 -7.19
N LEU A 464 -6.83 -21.26 -7.41
CA LEU A 464 -6.61 -19.86 -7.73
C LEU A 464 -6.00 -19.07 -6.56
N ASP A 465 -6.50 -19.29 -5.35
CA ASP A 465 -5.95 -18.67 -4.13
C ASP A 465 -4.48 -19.06 -3.92
N ARG A 466 -4.12 -20.31 -4.25
CA ARG A 466 -2.74 -20.80 -4.10
C ARG A 466 -1.80 -20.37 -5.22
N THR A 467 -2.27 -20.38 -6.47
CA THR A 467 -1.42 -20.20 -7.66
C THR A 467 -1.33 -18.74 -8.11
N ASN A 468 -2.35 -17.93 -7.83
CA ASN A 468 -2.45 -16.58 -8.33
C ASN A 468 -2.37 -15.56 -7.19
N GLN A 469 -1.19 -14.96 -7.02
CA GLN A 469 -0.92 -13.95 -6.01
C GLN A 469 -1.86 -12.74 -6.09
N ARG A 470 -2.25 -12.33 -7.30
CA ARG A 470 -3.13 -11.17 -7.50
C ARG A 470 -4.57 -11.49 -7.07
N PHE A 471 -5.06 -12.69 -7.39
CA PHE A 471 -6.36 -13.16 -6.91
C PHE A 471 -6.39 -13.34 -5.40
N HIS A 472 -5.34 -13.94 -4.82
CA HIS A 472 -5.20 -14.12 -3.38
C HIS A 472 -5.32 -12.78 -2.63
N VAL A 473 -4.57 -11.76 -3.05
CA VAL A 473 -4.60 -10.43 -2.43
C VAL A 473 -5.98 -9.78 -2.59
N PHE A 474 -6.60 -9.91 -3.76
CA PHE A 474 -7.97 -9.44 -3.99
C PHE A 474 -8.98 -10.13 -3.05
N LEU A 475 -8.90 -11.45 -2.93
CA LEU A 475 -9.74 -12.24 -2.03
C LEU A 475 -9.59 -11.74 -0.59
N LYS A 476 -8.36 -11.57 -0.10
CA LYS A 476 -8.11 -11.09 1.27
C LYS A 476 -8.62 -9.67 1.50
N LEU A 477 -8.51 -8.78 0.52
CA LEU A 477 -9.10 -7.43 0.60
C LEU A 477 -10.63 -7.47 0.71
N GLN A 478 -11.28 -8.29 -0.10
CA GLN A 478 -12.74 -8.44 -0.02
C GLN A 478 -13.16 -9.06 1.31
N GLU A 479 -12.50 -10.12 1.77
CA GLU A 479 -12.82 -10.79 3.03
C GLU A 479 -12.54 -9.93 4.26
N THR A 480 -11.61 -8.97 4.18
CA THR A 480 -11.30 -8.06 5.29
C THR A 480 -12.24 -6.86 5.34
N SER A 481 -12.81 -6.47 4.20
CA SER A 481 -13.79 -5.36 4.10
C SER A 481 -14.97 -5.52 5.06
N PRO A 482 -15.47 -4.41 5.65
CA PRO A 482 -16.65 -4.43 6.52
C PRO A 482 -17.92 -4.98 5.84
N ASP A 483 -18.01 -4.84 4.51
CA ASP A 483 -19.15 -5.33 3.72
C ASP A 483 -19.29 -6.85 3.77
N PHE A 484 -18.17 -7.57 3.91
CA PHE A 484 -18.17 -9.04 4.00
C PHE A 484 -18.64 -9.57 5.35
N ARG A 485 -18.85 -8.67 6.34
CA ARG A 485 -19.37 -9.00 7.69
C ARG A 485 -18.65 -10.19 8.34
N ARG A 486 -17.33 -10.28 8.14
CA ARG A 486 -16.45 -11.35 8.64
C ARG A 486 -16.64 -12.73 8.00
N ASN A 487 -17.51 -12.88 6.99
CA ASN A 487 -17.59 -14.14 6.23
C ASN A 487 -16.37 -14.29 5.33
N THR A 488 -15.92 -15.52 5.12
CA THR A 488 -15.03 -15.86 3.99
C THR A 488 -15.86 -16.10 2.74
N LEU A 489 -15.24 -16.02 1.55
CA LEU A 489 -15.95 -16.38 0.32
C LEU A 489 -16.47 -17.83 0.38
N LYS A 490 -15.67 -18.73 0.98
CA LYS A 490 -16.03 -20.14 1.19
C LYS A 490 -17.27 -20.31 2.04
N ASP A 491 -17.41 -19.51 3.11
CA ASP A 491 -18.60 -19.53 3.99
C ASP A 491 -19.87 -19.02 3.28
N LEU A 492 -19.72 -18.21 2.24
CA LEU A 492 -20.86 -17.68 1.48
C LEU A 492 -21.30 -18.66 0.39
N ILE A 493 -20.36 -19.23 -0.37
CA ILE A 493 -20.65 -20.12 -1.50
C ILE A 493 -21.19 -21.48 -1.06
N ILE A 494 -20.92 -21.91 0.17
CA ILE A 494 -21.45 -23.18 0.71
C ILE A 494 -22.92 -23.08 1.11
N ARG A 495 -23.47 -21.88 1.36
CA ARG A 495 -24.84 -21.72 1.90
C ARG A 495 -25.96 -22.33 1.05
N PRO A 496 -25.88 -22.37 -0.30
CA PRO A 496 -26.88 -23.08 -1.11
C PRO A 496 -26.76 -24.61 -1.09
N VAL A 497 -25.68 -25.17 -0.53
CA VAL A 497 -25.49 -26.63 -0.33
C VAL A 497 -26.10 -27.02 1.00
#